data_AF-A0A346R180-F1
#
_entry.id   AF-A0A346R180-F1
#
_cell.length_a   1.000
_cell.length_b   1.000
_cell.length_c   1.000
_cell.angle_alpha   90.00
_cell.angle_beta   90.00
_cell.angle_gamma   90.00
#
_symmetry.space_group_name_H-M   'P 1'
#
loop_
_entity.id
_entity.type
_entity.pdbx_description
1 polymer ?
#
loop_
_entity_poly.entity_id
_entity_poly.type
_entity_poly.pdbx_seq_one_letter_code
_entity_poly.pdbx_strand_id
1 'polypeptide(L)'
;MHLLQAIRPQDFFRHLAVPYSPIRKTRRAALLLASALTGSLLLTPALMTPAVADEIIDGSSETVIGTGGGTKTSPWDASGILTVGNTGTGTLTISEGGAVTNTIGYVGRQNGSDGTVTVTGAGSTWTNDALSVGSSGTGTLVISNGGKVSAGTFYASDYSGSSTTVTGAGSVLTAGDSFIGGDGDATLTVSDGGKVDFSSSSTFLYLGSGTGSGTATVTGAGSEWITGTISESVKAPVPATR
;
A
#
# COMPACT_ATOMS: atom_id res chain seq x y z
N MET A 1 -75.31 -38.04 -17.84
CA MET A 1 -74.28 -39.10 -17.93
C MET A 1 -72.94 -38.46 -17.60
N HIS A 2 -72.31 -38.91 -16.51
CA HIS A 2 -70.90 -38.75 -16.10
C HIS A 2 -70.28 -37.35 -15.84
N LEU A 3 -69.93 -37.18 -14.55
CA LEU A 3 -68.82 -36.46 -13.90
C LEU A 3 -67.78 -35.72 -14.76
N LEU A 4 -67.40 -34.52 -14.29
CA LEU A 4 -65.99 -34.18 -14.04
C LEU A 4 -65.85 -33.14 -12.90
N GLN A 5 -64.79 -33.35 -12.12
CA GLN A 5 -64.28 -32.69 -10.90
C GLN A 5 -63.99 -31.19 -11.06
N ALA A 6 -63.69 -30.35 -10.07
CA ALA A 6 -63.90 -30.23 -8.62
C ALA A 6 -63.17 -28.92 -8.24
N ILE A 7 -63.83 -27.89 -7.71
CA ILE A 7 -63.16 -26.74 -7.08
C ILE A 7 -64.01 -26.18 -5.92
N ARG A 8 -63.28 -25.84 -4.83
CA ARG A 8 -63.61 -25.05 -3.62
C ARG A 8 -64.08 -25.88 -2.41
N PRO A 9 -63.99 -25.40 -1.13
CA PRO A 9 -63.59 -24.07 -0.65
C PRO A 9 -62.67 -24.02 0.60
N GLN A 10 -62.15 -22.81 0.86
CA GLN A 10 -61.89 -22.15 2.15
C GLN A 10 -62.15 -22.94 3.45
N ASP A 11 -61.14 -23.00 4.33
CA ASP A 11 -61.14 -22.38 5.67
C ASP A 11 -59.97 -22.92 6.53
N PHE A 12 -59.25 -22.04 7.25
CA PHE A 12 -59.16 -22.04 8.72
C PHE A 12 -57.96 -21.23 9.27
N PHE A 13 -58.36 -20.21 10.01
CA PHE A 13 -57.70 -19.36 11.02
C PHE A 13 -56.42 -19.85 11.77
N ARG A 14 -55.50 -18.87 11.93
CA ARG A 14 -54.74 -18.43 13.13
C ARG A 14 -54.25 -19.45 14.17
N HIS A 15 -52.93 -19.49 14.37
CA HIS A 15 -52.18 -18.96 15.55
C HIS A 15 -50.81 -19.64 15.66
N LEU A 16 -49.73 -18.86 15.78
CA LEU A 16 -48.65 -19.06 16.77
C LEU A 16 -47.63 -17.92 16.64
N ALA A 17 -47.66 -17.03 17.63
CA ALA A 17 -46.61 -16.07 17.90
C ALA A 17 -45.51 -16.76 18.73
N VAL A 18 -44.23 -16.50 18.43
CA VAL A 18 -43.12 -16.82 19.33
C VAL A 18 -42.25 -15.56 19.49
N PRO A 19 -42.29 -14.88 20.63
CA PRO A 19 -41.32 -13.86 20.99
C PRO A 19 -40.10 -14.42 21.75
N TYR A 20 -39.10 -13.55 21.90
CA TYR A 20 -37.68 -13.79 22.19
C TYR A 20 -37.30 -13.78 23.70
N SER A 21 -36.09 -14.30 24.00
CA SER A 21 -35.15 -13.98 25.13
C SER A 21 -35.21 -14.80 26.45
N PRO A 22 -34.14 -14.89 27.29
CA PRO A 22 -32.69 -15.14 27.09
C PRO A 22 -32.11 -16.25 28.03
N ILE A 23 -30.89 -16.77 27.80
CA ILE A 23 -30.15 -17.58 28.80
C ILE A 23 -28.73 -17.04 29.04
N ARG A 24 -28.48 -16.58 30.27
CA ARG A 24 -27.14 -16.26 30.80
C ARG A 24 -26.39 -17.56 31.13
N LYS A 25 -25.18 -17.76 30.61
CA LYS A 25 -24.25 -18.81 31.09
C LYS A 25 -23.10 -18.19 31.87
N THR A 26 -23.18 -18.24 33.19
CA THR A 26 -22.07 -18.00 34.13
C THR A 26 -21.15 -19.22 34.16
N ARG A 27 -19.85 -19.05 33.88
CA ARG A 27 -18.83 -20.10 34.10
C ARG A 27 -18.21 -19.92 35.48
N ARG A 28 -18.40 -20.92 36.37
CA ARG A 28 -17.67 -21.01 37.65
C ARG A 28 -16.28 -21.59 37.38
N ALA A 29 -15.23 -20.85 37.74
CA ALA A 29 -13.86 -21.35 37.74
C ALA A 29 -13.62 -22.23 38.97
N ALA A 30 -13.11 -23.44 38.77
CA ALA A 30 -12.65 -24.33 39.83
C ALA A 30 -11.14 -24.14 40.02
N LEU A 31 -10.76 -23.80 41.25
CA LEU A 31 -9.39 -23.63 41.72
C LEU A 31 -8.84 -25.02 42.12
N LEU A 32 -7.75 -25.48 41.52
CA LEU A 32 -7.04 -26.69 41.95
C LEU A 32 -5.58 -26.34 42.32
N LEU A 33 -5.17 -26.93 43.44
CA LEU A 33 -4.02 -26.57 44.29
C LEU A 33 -2.65 -26.80 43.65
N ALA A 34 -1.72 -25.92 44.01
CA ALA A 34 -0.30 -25.97 43.68
C ALA A 34 0.43 -27.13 44.41
N SER A 35 1.36 -27.78 43.70
CA SER A 35 2.46 -28.54 44.30
C SER A 35 3.76 -28.16 43.58
N ALA A 36 4.82 -27.95 44.35
CA ALA A 36 6.08 -27.34 43.94
C ALA A 36 7.03 -28.33 43.26
N LEU A 37 7.62 -27.92 42.14
CA LEU A 37 8.92 -28.40 41.67
C LEU A 37 9.78 -27.16 41.37
N THR A 38 10.71 -26.84 42.27
CA THR A 38 11.79 -25.88 42.01
C THR A 38 12.84 -26.55 41.14
N GLY A 39 12.57 -26.63 39.83
CA GLY A 39 13.61 -26.82 38.82
C GLY A 39 13.98 -25.44 38.28
N SER A 40 15.16 -24.91 38.65
CA SER A 40 15.70 -23.73 37.97
C SER A 40 16.09 -24.13 36.55
N LEU A 41 15.18 -23.95 35.61
CA LEU A 41 15.49 -23.94 34.20
C LEU A 41 16.22 -22.62 33.93
N LEU A 42 17.54 -22.68 33.74
CA LEU A 42 18.28 -21.58 33.15
C LEU A 42 17.80 -21.44 31.71
N LEU A 43 16.73 -20.66 31.53
CA LEU A 43 16.31 -20.19 30.23
C LEU A 43 17.38 -19.18 29.80
N THR A 44 18.40 -19.66 29.10
CA THR A 44 19.25 -18.74 28.32
C THR A 44 18.29 -17.90 27.48
N PRO A 45 18.29 -16.57 27.56
CA PRO A 45 17.61 -15.79 26.55
C PRO A 45 18.34 -16.13 25.26
N ALA A 46 17.75 -17.04 24.47
CA ALA A 46 18.06 -17.09 23.06
C ALA A 46 17.86 -15.65 22.60
N LEU A 47 18.90 -15.03 22.05
CA LEU A 47 18.74 -13.83 21.25
C LEU A 47 17.80 -14.24 20.13
N MET A 48 16.49 -14.13 20.36
CA MET A 48 15.53 -14.09 19.28
C MET A 48 15.94 -12.84 18.52
N THR A 49 16.70 -13.02 17.44
CA THR A 49 16.70 -12.03 16.38
C THR A 49 15.23 -11.80 16.09
N PRO A 50 14.69 -10.58 16.23
CA PRO A 50 13.30 -10.35 15.91
C PRO A 50 13.09 -10.89 14.50
N ALA A 51 12.20 -11.88 14.37
CA ALA A 51 11.76 -12.30 13.06
C ALA A 51 11.10 -11.07 12.46
N VAL A 52 11.74 -10.48 11.47
CA VAL A 52 11.20 -9.34 10.76
C VAL A 52 10.01 -9.88 9.98
N ALA A 53 8.80 -9.65 10.50
CA ALA A 53 7.60 -10.13 9.85
C ALA A 53 7.26 -9.17 8.71
N ASP A 54 6.92 -9.71 7.55
CA ASP A 54 6.32 -8.92 6.48
C ASP A 54 5.01 -8.30 6.98
N GLU A 55 4.84 -7.00 6.74
CA GLU A 55 3.61 -6.27 7.03
C GLU A 55 2.74 -6.25 5.77
N ILE A 56 1.48 -6.65 5.91
CA ILE A 56 0.51 -6.71 4.81
C ILE A 56 -0.73 -5.90 5.17
N ILE A 57 -1.00 -4.87 4.39
CA ILE A 57 -2.24 -4.09 4.39
C ILE A 57 -3.09 -4.59 3.22
N ASP A 58 -4.01 -5.50 3.50
CA ASP A 58 -4.92 -6.08 2.49
C ASP A 58 -6.34 -6.19 3.06
N GLY A 59 -7.31 -5.65 2.33
CA GLY A 59 -8.68 -5.44 2.81
C GLY A 59 -8.83 -4.36 3.87
N SER A 60 -7.80 -3.53 4.12
CA SER A 60 -7.80 -2.51 5.17
C SER A 60 -7.15 -1.18 4.76
N SER A 61 -7.30 -0.21 5.67
CA SER A 61 -6.70 1.12 5.58
C SER A 61 -5.89 1.39 6.84
N GLU A 62 -4.60 1.72 6.67
CA GLU A 62 -3.73 2.12 7.76
C GLU A 62 -3.34 3.59 7.66
N THR A 63 -3.13 4.21 8.81
CA THR A 63 -2.67 5.59 8.93
C THR A 63 -1.47 5.70 9.88
N VAL A 64 -0.49 6.51 9.50
CA VAL A 64 0.66 6.88 10.31
C VAL A 64 0.66 8.39 10.42
N ILE A 65 0.22 8.88 11.58
CA ILE A 65 0.04 10.31 11.83
C ILE A 65 1.14 10.76 12.80
N GLY A 66 1.95 11.74 12.41
CA GLY A 66 3.10 12.21 13.21
C GLY A 66 2.71 12.82 14.55
N THR A 67 1.50 13.38 14.64
CA THR A 67 0.91 13.92 15.88
C THR A 67 0.28 12.84 16.77
N GLY A 68 0.23 11.59 16.32
CA GLY A 68 -0.45 10.48 16.97
C GLY A 68 -1.87 10.23 16.47
N GLY A 69 -2.53 9.19 16.98
CA GLY A 69 -3.91 8.86 16.61
C GLY A 69 -4.08 8.10 15.28
N GLY A 70 -2.98 7.78 14.59
CA GLY A 70 -2.98 6.83 13.47
C GLY A 70 -3.21 5.39 13.92
N THR A 71 -3.57 4.51 12.99
CA THR A 71 -3.71 3.06 13.26
C THR A 71 -2.35 2.40 13.53
N LYS A 72 -1.27 2.98 13.00
CA LYS A 72 0.13 2.64 13.30
C LYS A 72 0.81 3.83 13.98
N THR A 73 1.73 3.55 14.90
CA THR A 73 2.45 4.58 15.66
C THR A 73 3.60 5.15 14.83
N SER A 74 3.80 6.48 14.85
CA SER A 74 4.96 7.13 14.22
C SER A 74 6.14 7.26 15.20
N PRO A 75 7.40 6.97 14.79
CA PRO A 75 7.76 6.35 13.51
C PRO A 75 7.34 4.87 13.48
N TRP A 76 6.84 4.43 12.34
CA TRP A 76 6.52 3.02 12.10
C TRP A 76 7.67 2.40 11.31
N ASP A 77 8.50 1.62 12.00
CA ASP A 77 9.45 0.73 11.35
C ASP A 77 8.76 -0.61 11.09
N ALA A 78 8.45 -0.88 9.82
CA ALA A 78 7.96 -2.19 9.38
C ALA A 78 9.13 -3.17 9.17
N SER A 79 10.38 -2.69 9.23
CA SER A 79 11.67 -3.42 9.24
C SER A 79 11.95 -4.38 8.06
N GLY A 80 10.96 -4.88 7.33
CA GLY A 80 11.06 -5.90 6.29
C GLY A 80 10.28 -5.53 5.02
N ILE A 81 9.42 -6.42 4.53
CA ILE A 81 8.53 -6.11 3.41
C ILE A 81 7.27 -5.42 3.93
N LEU A 82 6.92 -4.28 3.35
CA LEU A 82 5.62 -3.64 3.53
C LEU A 82 4.82 -3.77 2.23
N THR A 83 3.72 -4.52 2.26
CA THR A 83 2.82 -4.67 1.11
C THR A 83 1.50 -3.94 1.36
N VAL A 84 1.13 -3.04 0.45
CA VAL A 84 -0.15 -2.33 0.42
C VAL A 84 -0.94 -2.80 -0.80
N GLY A 85 -2.00 -3.57 -0.57
CA GLY A 85 -2.72 -4.30 -1.62
C GLY A 85 -1.91 -5.51 -2.07
N ASN A 86 -2.02 -6.63 -1.35
CA ASN A 86 -1.30 -7.86 -1.71
C ASN A 86 -2.07 -8.65 -2.78
N THR A 87 -3.26 -9.13 -2.43
CA THR A 87 -4.17 -9.86 -3.34
C THR A 87 -5.50 -9.15 -3.53
N GLY A 88 -5.87 -8.25 -2.62
CA GLY A 88 -7.02 -7.37 -2.73
C GLY A 88 -6.61 -5.89 -2.67
N THR A 89 -7.44 -5.07 -2.02
CA THR A 89 -7.23 -3.63 -1.93
C THR A 89 -6.58 -3.26 -0.60
N GLY A 90 -5.54 -2.44 -0.62
CA GLY A 90 -4.91 -1.90 0.59
C GLY A 90 -4.64 -0.41 0.46
N THR A 91 -4.70 0.30 1.59
CA THR A 91 -4.43 1.74 1.61
C THR A 91 -3.56 2.14 2.80
N LEU A 92 -2.58 3.01 2.56
CA LEU A 92 -1.72 3.58 3.60
C LEU A 92 -1.66 5.11 3.45
N THR A 93 -1.95 5.83 4.52
CA THR A 93 -1.75 7.29 4.58
C THR A 93 -0.69 7.64 5.62
N ILE A 94 0.33 8.39 5.20
CA ILE A 94 1.39 8.91 6.07
C ILE A 94 1.24 10.43 6.09
N SER A 95 0.90 11.00 7.24
CA SER A 95 0.51 12.40 7.33
C SER A 95 1.01 13.11 8.60
N GLU A 96 0.95 14.45 8.56
CA GLU A 96 1.24 15.32 9.72
C GLU A 96 2.59 15.04 10.39
N GLY A 97 3.64 14.78 9.61
CA GLY A 97 4.96 14.43 10.14
C GLY A 97 5.14 12.93 10.44
N GLY A 98 4.22 12.08 9.98
CA GLY A 98 4.32 10.63 10.10
C GLY A 98 5.55 10.09 9.38
N ALA A 99 6.21 9.10 9.97
CA ALA A 99 7.40 8.50 9.38
C ALA A 99 7.24 6.98 9.27
N VAL A 100 7.56 6.43 8.09
CA VAL A 100 7.56 4.99 7.82
C VAL A 100 8.89 4.56 7.22
N THR A 101 9.42 3.44 7.70
CA THR A 101 10.61 2.79 7.16
C THR A 101 10.36 1.30 6.90
N ASN A 102 10.88 0.78 5.79
CA ASN A 102 10.89 -0.64 5.49
C ASN A 102 12.01 -0.97 4.49
N THR A 103 12.33 -2.25 4.33
CA THR A 103 13.32 -2.69 3.33
C THR A 103 12.71 -2.64 1.93
N ILE A 104 11.62 -3.38 1.70
CA ILE A 104 10.97 -3.49 0.37
C ILE A 104 9.52 -3.06 0.46
N GLY A 105 9.13 -2.05 -0.33
CA GLY A 105 7.75 -1.57 -0.43
C GLY A 105 7.07 -2.10 -1.68
N TYR A 106 5.90 -2.73 -1.52
CA TYR A 106 5.02 -3.09 -2.63
C TYR A 106 3.70 -2.33 -2.53
N VAL A 107 3.30 -1.69 -3.62
CA VAL A 107 1.99 -1.04 -3.76
C VAL A 107 1.27 -1.68 -4.94
N GLY A 108 0.27 -2.53 -4.67
CA GLY A 108 -0.39 -3.35 -5.70
C GLY A 108 0.50 -4.51 -6.16
N ARG A 109 0.62 -5.55 -5.33
CA ARG A 109 1.62 -6.61 -5.52
C ARG A 109 1.20 -7.66 -6.54
N GLN A 110 0.02 -8.27 -6.41
CA GLN A 110 -0.41 -9.38 -7.27
C GLN A 110 -1.45 -8.95 -8.31
N ASN A 111 -1.67 -9.80 -9.31
CA ASN A 111 -2.69 -9.57 -10.35
C ASN A 111 -4.08 -9.38 -9.70
N GLY A 112 -4.77 -8.32 -10.11
CA GLY A 112 -6.09 -7.95 -9.59
C GLY A 112 -6.08 -7.27 -8.21
N SER A 113 -4.90 -7.02 -7.63
CA SER A 113 -4.76 -6.23 -6.40
C SER A 113 -4.70 -4.72 -6.69
N ASP A 114 -5.12 -3.92 -5.72
CA ASP A 114 -5.10 -2.46 -5.81
C ASP A 114 -4.45 -1.86 -4.54
N GLY A 115 -3.25 -1.33 -4.68
CA GLY A 115 -2.54 -0.64 -3.60
C GLY A 115 -2.60 0.88 -3.77
N THR A 116 -2.86 1.61 -2.69
CA THR A 116 -2.74 3.07 -2.68
C THR A 116 -1.94 3.56 -1.48
N VAL A 117 -0.90 4.34 -1.71
CA VAL A 117 -0.13 5.02 -0.66
C VAL A 117 -0.17 6.53 -0.88
N THR A 118 -0.48 7.27 0.18
CA THR A 118 -0.42 8.74 0.20
C THR A 118 0.56 9.20 1.26
N VAL A 119 1.56 9.99 0.87
CA VAL A 119 2.51 10.65 1.77
C VAL A 119 2.28 12.15 1.67
N THR A 120 1.69 12.74 2.71
CA THR A 120 1.19 14.12 2.63
C THR A 120 1.51 14.96 3.86
N GLY A 121 1.73 16.25 3.67
CA GLY A 121 2.03 17.19 4.74
C GLY A 121 3.52 17.27 5.04
N ALA A 122 3.95 18.46 5.47
CA ALA A 122 5.35 18.74 5.77
C ALA A 122 5.89 17.80 6.86
N GLY A 123 7.06 17.22 6.60
CA GLY A 123 7.73 16.29 7.52
C GLY A 123 7.25 14.85 7.41
N SER A 124 6.18 14.56 6.66
CA SER A 124 5.75 13.18 6.42
C SER A 124 6.73 12.46 5.50
N THR A 125 7.17 11.26 5.89
CA THR A 125 8.23 10.53 5.19
C THR A 125 7.92 9.04 5.01
N TRP A 126 8.33 8.50 3.86
CA TRP A 126 8.41 7.06 3.62
C TRP A 126 9.76 6.69 3.02
N THR A 127 10.54 5.87 3.73
CA THR A 127 11.88 5.46 3.31
C THR A 127 11.92 3.96 3.05
N ASN A 128 12.44 3.60 1.88
CA ASN A 128 12.54 2.22 1.40
C ASN A 128 13.97 1.97 0.87
N ASP A 129 14.47 0.74 0.97
CA ASP A 129 15.64 0.34 0.19
C ASP A 129 15.23 0.07 -1.26
N ALA A 130 14.08 -0.56 -1.47
CA ALA A 130 13.46 -0.74 -2.79
C ALA A 130 11.96 -0.49 -2.73
N LEU A 131 11.42 0.19 -3.74
CA LEU A 131 10.00 0.51 -3.85
C LEU A 131 9.45 0.10 -5.21
N SER A 132 8.42 -0.73 -5.22
CA SER A 132 7.67 -1.12 -6.41
C SER A 132 6.23 -0.62 -6.32
N VAL A 133 5.85 0.22 -7.29
CA VAL A 133 4.48 0.69 -7.50
C VAL A 133 3.91 -0.02 -8.72
N GLY A 134 2.88 -0.84 -8.51
CA GLY A 134 2.20 -1.63 -9.52
C GLY A 134 2.95 -2.90 -9.95
N SER A 135 3.48 -3.70 -9.01
CA SER A 135 4.31 -4.87 -9.35
C SER A 135 3.64 -5.84 -10.34
N SER A 136 2.47 -6.40 -10.00
CA SER A 136 1.63 -7.15 -10.94
C SER A 136 0.16 -6.75 -10.87
N GLY A 137 -0.20 -5.85 -9.94
CA GLY A 137 -1.53 -5.24 -9.83
C GLY A 137 -1.48 -3.74 -10.11
N THR A 138 -2.50 -3.02 -9.66
CA THR A 138 -2.58 -1.55 -9.75
C THR A 138 -1.91 -0.92 -8.53
N GLY A 139 -0.94 -0.05 -8.76
CA GLY A 139 -0.27 0.70 -7.70
C GLY A 139 -0.42 2.20 -7.87
N THR A 140 -0.90 2.88 -6.82
CA THR A 140 -0.98 4.34 -6.79
C THR A 140 -0.13 4.90 -5.65
N LEU A 141 0.80 5.80 -5.97
CA LEU A 141 1.59 6.56 -5.01
C LEU A 141 1.35 8.06 -5.19
N VAL A 142 0.90 8.74 -4.14
CA VAL A 142 0.72 10.19 -4.13
C VAL A 142 1.62 10.82 -3.08
N ILE A 143 2.44 11.78 -3.50
CA ILE A 143 3.34 12.55 -2.65
C ILE A 143 2.90 14.02 -2.77
N SER A 144 2.40 14.58 -1.67
CA SER A 144 1.75 15.89 -1.72
C SER A 144 2.03 16.78 -0.50
N ASN A 145 1.75 18.08 -0.64
CA ASN A 145 1.77 19.05 0.46
C ASN A 145 3.06 19.03 1.32
N GLY A 146 4.23 18.79 0.73
CA GLY A 146 5.50 18.74 1.46
C GLY A 146 5.92 17.35 1.96
N GLY A 147 5.19 16.29 1.60
CA GLY A 147 5.54 14.91 1.88
C GLY A 147 6.76 14.43 1.09
N LYS A 148 7.48 13.43 1.60
CA LYS A 148 8.72 12.94 0.98
C LYS A 148 8.79 11.43 0.93
N VAL A 149 9.23 10.90 -0.20
CA VAL A 149 9.51 9.46 -0.37
C VAL A 149 10.95 9.29 -0.84
N SER A 150 11.67 8.36 -0.22
CA SER A 150 13.02 7.98 -0.60
C SER A 150 13.07 6.48 -0.87
N ALA A 151 13.71 6.08 -1.97
CA ALA A 151 13.96 4.69 -2.32
C ALA A 151 15.39 4.49 -2.81
N GLY A 152 16.08 3.42 -2.41
CA GLY A 152 17.35 3.05 -3.06
C GLY A 152 17.15 2.67 -4.53
N THR A 153 16.09 1.91 -4.81
CA THR A 153 15.65 1.58 -6.18
C THR A 153 14.15 1.80 -6.32
N PHE A 154 13.72 2.39 -7.43
CA PHE A 154 12.32 2.66 -7.73
C PHE A 154 11.85 1.94 -9.00
N TYR A 155 10.80 1.14 -8.86
CA TYR A 155 10.13 0.44 -9.95
C TYR A 155 8.70 0.95 -10.07
N ALA A 156 8.35 1.49 -11.23
CA ALA A 156 6.96 1.68 -11.66
C ALA A 156 6.69 0.64 -12.76
N SER A 157 6.03 -0.45 -12.39
CA SER A 157 5.87 -1.72 -13.14
C SER A 157 4.37 -2.00 -13.40
N ASP A 158 3.90 -3.14 -13.91
CA ASP A 158 4.23 -3.91 -15.13
C ASP A 158 2.96 -4.49 -15.81
N TYR A 159 1.75 -4.42 -15.23
CA TYR A 159 0.57 -5.09 -15.81
C TYR A 159 -0.74 -4.28 -15.86
N SER A 160 -0.97 -3.32 -14.96
CA SER A 160 -2.18 -2.50 -14.99
C SER A 160 -2.00 -1.19 -14.22
N GLY A 161 -1.44 -0.16 -14.88
CA GLY A 161 -1.50 1.23 -14.43
C GLY A 161 -0.83 1.50 -13.10
N SER A 162 0.50 1.51 -13.08
CA SER A 162 1.20 2.21 -12.00
C SER A 162 1.08 3.73 -12.20
N SER A 163 0.68 4.43 -11.14
CA SER A 163 0.56 5.88 -11.14
C SER A 163 1.29 6.44 -9.94
N THR A 164 2.29 7.27 -10.22
CA THR A 164 2.99 8.03 -9.18
C THR A 164 2.78 9.51 -9.46
N THR A 165 2.34 10.26 -8.43
CA THR A 165 2.12 11.70 -8.52
C THR A 165 2.92 12.41 -7.45
N VAL A 166 3.74 13.39 -7.84
CA VAL A 166 4.47 14.28 -6.94
C VAL A 166 3.96 15.71 -7.17
N THR A 167 3.20 16.23 -6.22
CA THR A 167 2.49 17.52 -6.40
C THR A 167 2.62 18.45 -5.20
N GLY A 168 2.67 19.75 -5.45
CA GLY A 168 2.75 20.76 -4.39
C GLY A 168 4.20 21.05 -3.96
N ALA A 169 4.44 22.31 -3.60
CA ALA A 169 5.75 22.78 -3.15
C ALA A 169 6.29 21.97 -1.97
N GLY A 170 7.56 21.55 -2.09
CA GLY A 170 8.27 20.79 -1.05
C GLY A 170 7.98 19.29 -1.07
N SER A 171 7.08 18.81 -1.94
CA SER A 171 6.85 17.38 -2.16
C SER A 171 7.99 16.79 -2.98
N VAL A 172 8.59 15.70 -2.52
CA VAL A 172 9.79 15.13 -3.17
C VAL A 172 9.73 13.61 -3.26
N LEU A 173 10.01 13.08 -4.46
CA LEU A 173 10.44 11.69 -4.66
C LEU A 173 11.95 11.69 -4.93
N THR A 174 12.70 11.00 -4.09
CA THR A 174 14.13 10.74 -4.32
C THR A 174 14.33 9.24 -4.54
N ALA A 175 15.02 8.88 -5.61
CA ALA A 175 15.41 7.49 -5.81
C ALA A 175 16.82 7.36 -6.42
N GLY A 176 17.43 6.19 -6.21
CA GLY A 176 18.59 5.76 -6.98
C GLY A 176 18.17 5.23 -8.34
N ASP A 177 18.50 3.96 -8.63
CA ASP A 177 18.15 3.31 -9.90
C ASP A 177 16.63 3.32 -10.10
N SER A 178 16.19 3.74 -11.28
CA SER A 178 14.77 4.01 -11.55
C SER A 178 14.31 3.40 -12.88
N PHE A 179 13.26 2.59 -12.79
CA PHE A 179 12.65 1.87 -13.92
C PHE A 179 11.18 2.27 -14.00
N ILE A 180 10.79 2.94 -15.09
CA ILE A 180 9.42 3.43 -15.28
C ILE A 180 8.87 2.80 -16.56
N GLY A 181 7.84 1.99 -16.40
CA GLY A 181 7.15 1.31 -17.49
C GLY A 181 8.05 0.30 -18.20
N GLY A 182 8.54 -0.73 -17.49
CA GLY A 182 9.35 -1.79 -18.06
C GLY A 182 8.53 -2.68 -19.02
N ASP A 183 7.75 -3.59 -18.45
CA ASP A 183 6.92 -4.56 -19.18
C ASP A 183 5.45 -4.11 -19.31
N GLY A 184 5.04 -3.04 -18.60
CA GLY A 184 3.70 -2.43 -18.70
C GLY A 184 3.67 -0.89 -18.63
N ASP A 185 2.47 -0.32 -18.56
CA ASP A 185 2.29 1.13 -18.57
C ASP A 185 2.45 1.74 -17.18
N ALA A 186 3.28 2.78 -17.10
CA ALA A 186 3.52 3.56 -15.89
C ALA A 186 3.39 5.05 -16.18
N THR A 187 2.78 5.77 -15.25
CA THR A 187 2.73 7.23 -15.27
C THR A 187 3.45 7.79 -14.04
N LEU A 188 4.36 8.74 -14.27
CA LEU A 188 4.93 9.57 -13.21
C LEU A 188 4.64 11.03 -13.53
N THR A 189 3.81 11.66 -12.72
CA THR A 189 3.40 13.06 -12.87
C THR A 189 4.05 13.91 -11.81
N VAL A 190 4.66 15.03 -12.21
CA VAL A 190 5.20 16.05 -11.32
C VAL A 190 4.48 17.36 -11.59
N SER A 191 3.79 17.91 -10.59
CA SER A 191 2.98 19.12 -10.75
C SER A 191 3.11 20.12 -9.60
N ASP A 192 2.68 21.36 -9.83
CA ASP A 192 2.43 22.37 -8.79
C ASP A 192 3.59 22.60 -7.78
N GLY A 193 4.83 22.53 -8.25
CA GLY A 193 6.02 22.71 -7.39
C GLY A 193 6.58 21.43 -6.78
N GLY A 194 6.06 20.27 -7.19
CA GLY A 194 6.60 18.97 -6.82
C GLY A 194 7.96 18.71 -7.47
N LYS A 195 8.74 17.82 -6.88
CA LYS A 195 10.10 17.51 -7.35
C LYS A 195 10.38 16.01 -7.40
N VAL A 196 10.95 15.56 -8.51
CA VAL A 196 11.58 14.24 -8.64
C VAL A 196 13.09 14.42 -8.73
N ASP A 197 13.83 13.67 -7.92
CA ASP A 197 15.28 13.70 -7.86
C ASP A 197 15.88 12.30 -7.95
N PHE A 198 16.37 11.96 -9.15
CA PHE A 198 17.08 10.71 -9.45
C PHE A 198 18.59 10.94 -9.63
N SER A 199 19.12 12.05 -9.09
CA SER A 199 20.54 12.42 -9.19
C SER A 199 21.45 11.60 -8.28
N SER A 200 20.90 10.86 -7.32
CA SER A 200 21.66 9.96 -6.43
C SER A 200 22.14 8.66 -7.10
N SER A 201 21.76 8.42 -8.36
CA SER A 201 22.05 7.18 -9.08
C SER A 201 23.46 7.10 -9.66
N SER A 202 24.01 5.88 -9.58
CA SER A 202 25.02 5.42 -10.51
C SER A 202 24.32 4.87 -11.76
N THR A 203 24.00 5.76 -12.69
CA THR A 203 24.00 5.50 -14.15
C THR A 203 22.70 5.17 -14.92
N PHE A 204 21.52 4.83 -14.35
CA PHE A 204 20.36 4.48 -15.24
C PHE A 204 18.94 4.93 -14.82
N LEU A 205 18.28 5.68 -15.73
CA LEU A 205 16.83 5.87 -15.79
C LEU A 205 16.30 5.14 -17.03
N TYR A 206 15.39 4.19 -16.85
CA TYR A 206 14.73 3.48 -17.95
C TYR A 206 13.28 3.93 -18.08
N LEU A 207 12.90 4.42 -19.27
CA LEU A 207 11.51 4.64 -19.67
C LEU A 207 11.19 3.62 -20.77
N GLY A 208 10.33 2.63 -20.54
CA GLY A 208 9.99 1.66 -21.59
C GLY A 208 11.04 0.57 -21.83
N SER A 209 11.48 -0.18 -20.81
CA SER A 209 12.53 -1.21 -20.97
C SER A 209 12.08 -2.59 -21.50
N GLY A 210 10.83 -2.71 -21.96
CA GLY A 210 10.21 -3.96 -22.42
C GLY A 210 9.09 -3.69 -23.45
N THR A 211 7.93 -4.32 -23.28
CA THR A 211 6.74 -4.05 -24.13
C THR A 211 5.87 -2.89 -23.66
N GLY A 212 6.14 -2.34 -22.47
CA GLY A 212 5.36 -1.28 -21.83
C GLY A 212 5.77 0.14 -22.23
N SER A 213 4.94 1.11 -21.84
CA SER A 213 5.23 2.53 -21.99
C SER A 213 5.36 3.23 -20.63
N GLY A 214 6.56 3.73 -20.33
CA GLY A 214 6.77 4.68 -19.24
C GLY A 214 6.52 6.10 -19.69
N THR A 215 5.57 6.81 -19.08
CA THR A 215 5.34 8.23 -19.33
C THR A 215 5.69 9.07 -18.10
N ALA A 216 6.53 10.07 -18.30
CA ALA A 216 6.86 11.07 -17.28
C ALA A 216 6.33 12.43 -17.74
N THR A 217 5.52 13.09 -16.92
CA THR A 217 4.92 14.40 -17.22
C THR A 217 5.32 15.40 -16.14
N VAL A 218 5.92 16.52 -16.52
CA VAL A 218 6.27 17.62 -15.61
C VAL A 218 5.49 18.85 -16.04
N THR A 219 4.61 19.37 -15.18
CA THR A 219 3.73 20.51 -15.47
C THR A 219 3.62 21.44 -14.26
N GLY A 220 3.07 22.64 -14.45
CA GLY A 220 2.89 23.61 -13.36
C GLY A 220 4.18 24.35 -12.98
N ALA A 221 4.00 25.52 -12.35
CA ALA A 221 5.11 26.39 -11.99
C ALA A 221 5.94 25.81 -10.84
N GLY A 222 7.27 25.86 -10.98
CA GLY A 222 8.21 25.39 -9.95
C GLY A 222 8.37 23.88 -9.86
N SER A 223 7.72 23.10 -10.73
CA SER A 223 7.90 21.65 -10.79
C SER A 223 9.25 21.30 -11.38
N GLU A 224 9.97 20.36 -10.75
CA GLU A 224 11.33 20.01 -11.11
C GLU A 224 11.50 18.51 -11.31
N TRP A 225 12.27 18.14 -12.34
CA TRP A 225 12.75 16.79 -12.54
C TRP A 225 14.27 16.82 -12.72
N ILE A 226 14.98 16.15 -11.83
CA ILE A 226 16.45 16.09 -11.84
C ILE A 226 16.87 14.64 -12.13
N THR A 227 17.61 14.42 -13.21
CA THR A 227 18.25 13.13 -13.53
C THR A 227 19.77 13.22 -13.45
N GLY A 228 20.43 12.10 -13.18
CA GLY A 228 21.84 11.89 -13.53
C GLY A 228 22.04 11.65 -15.03
N THR A 229 23.11 10.95 -15.41
CA THR A 229 23.39 10.56 -16.81
C THR A 229 22.30 9.65 -17.35
N ILE A 230 21.66 10.03 -18.47
CA ILE A 230 20.69 9.19 -19.19
C ILE A 230 21.44 8.18 -20.07
N SER A 231 21.13 6.89 -19.94
CA SER A 231 21.52 5.86 -20.92
C SER A 231 20.44 5.80 -21.99
N GLU A 232 20.81 6.05 -23.25
CA GLU A 232 19.89 6.18 -24.36
C GLU A 232 19.06 4.91 -24.64
N SER A 233 17.79 4.95 -24.27
CA SER A 233 16.70 4.41 -25.08
C SER A 233 15.45 5.28 -24.94
N VAL A 234 15.64 6.61 -24.95
CA VAL A 234 14.54 7.56 -25.12
C VAL A 234 14.08 7.48 -26.57
N LYS A 235 13.10 6.62 -26.86
CA LYS A 235 12.37 6.68 -28.12
C LYS A 235 11.38 7.85 -28.03
N ALA A 236 11.91 9.06 -28.12
CA ALA A 236 11.11 10.28 -28.09
C ALA A 236 10.02 10.20 -29.19
N PRO A 237 8.76 10.55 -28.89
CA PRO A 237 7.87 11.02 -29.93
C PRO A 237 8.53 12.25 -30.58
N VAL A 238 8.73 12.17 -31.89
CA VAL A 238 9.15 13.30 -32.73
C VAL A 238 8.28 14.51 -32.38
N PRO A 239 8.86 15.70 -32.12
CA PRO A 239 8.11 16.86 -31.67
C PRO A 239 7.11 17.29 -32.75
N ALA A 240 5.85 17.53 -32.37
CA ALA A 240 4.95 18.32 -33.21
C ALA A 240 5.46 19.76 -33.18
N THR A 241 5.94 20.20 -34.33
CA THR A 241 6.51 21.52 -34.61
C THR A 241 5.49 22.65 -34.50
N ARG A 242 5.97 23.73 -33.87
CA ARG A 242 5.61 25.16 -33.96
C ARG A 242 4.26 25.65 -33.44
#